data_AF-A0A1M3DUK7-F1
#
_entry.id   AF-A0A1M3DUK7-F1
#
_cell.length_a   1.000
_cell.length_b   1.000
_cell.length_c   1.000
_cell.angle_alpha   90.00
_cell.angle_beta   90.00
_cell.angle_gamma   90.00
#
_symmetry.space_group_name_H-M   'P 1'
#
loop_
_entity.id
_entity.type
_entity.pdbx_description
1 polymer ?
#
loop_
_entity_poly.entity_id
_entity_poly.type
_entity_poly.pdbx_seq_one_letter_code
_entity_poly.pdbx_strand_id
1 'polypeptide(L)'
;KKELPEERLTEATQRAEAEFERKQQEYPQNLPGPQFRKQNDPDFEKDFQKSFKDGAFTNRKLESSETFYRYHATNKRTGQEITWMTNKKYPSEHEIRNDLAIVDKWNDLKFVTEIELPKGTWVTEGIAAPQGKYPGGGYQAVIHNREMSGSKIIRTDPKKP
;
A
#
# COMPACT_ATOMS: atom_id res chain seq x y z
N LYS A 1 7.01 22.18 25.45
CA LYS A 1 5.80 22.19 24.59
C LYS A 1 5.63 20.76 24.08
N LYS A 2 4.51 20.10 24.36
CA LYS A 2 4.20 18.77 23.78
C LYS A 2 3.53 19.03 22.44
N GLU A 3 4.14 18.60 21.34
CA GLU A 3 3.52 18.67 20.01
C GLU A 3 2.23 17.85 20.00
N LEU A 4 1.17 18.48 19.51
CA LEU A 4 -0.16 17.89 19.45
C LEU A 4 -0.15 16.72 18.45
N PRO A 5 -0.94 15.64 18.69
CA PRO A 5 -0.97 14.47 17.81
C PRO A 5 -1.32 14.77 16.35
N GLU A 6 -2.11 15.83 16.10
CA GLU A 6 -2.56 16.22 14.77
C GLU A 6 -1.43 16.81 13.91
N GLU A 7 -0.52 17.61 14.48
CA GLU A 7 0.62 18.18 13.73
C GLU A 7 1.56 17.07 13.22
N ARG A 8 1.81 16.05 14.04
CA ARG A 8 2.67 14.92 13.65
C ARG A 8 2.07 14.04 12.55
N LEU A 9 0.75 13.94 12.47
CA LEU A 9 0.07 13.24 11.38
C LEU A 9 0.23 13.99 10.05
N THR A 10 0.16 15.33 10.09
CA THR A 10 0.35 16.16 8.88
C THR A 10 1.77 16.12 8.34
N GLU A 11 2.78 16.16 9.20
CA GLU A 11 4.18 16.07 8.77
C GLU A 11 4.53 14.71 8.16
N ALA A 12 4.00 13.62 8.70
CA ALA A 12 4.23 12.29 8.16
C ALA A 12 3.62 12.12 6.77
N THR A 13 2.41 12.66 6.57
CA THR A 13 1.76 12.68 5.25
C THR A 13 2.54 13.53 4.27
N GLN A 14 2.97 14.74 4.66
CA GLN A 14 3.78 15.61 3.81
C GLN A 14 5.13 14.98 3.45
N ARG A 15 5.78 14.25 4.37
CA ARG A 15 7.01 13.51 4.06
C ARG A 15 6.76 12.36 3.10
N ALA A 16 5.65 11.64 3.26
CA ALA A 16 5.27 10.56 2.34
C ALA A 16 4.93 11.09 0.94
N GLU A 17 4.22 12.23 0.85
CA GLU A 17 3.94 12.92 -0.40
C GLU A 17 5.22 13.41 -1.07
N ALA A 18 6.11 14.08 -0.34
CA ALA A 18 7.39 14.56 -0.87
C ALA A 18 8.32 13.42 -1.30
N GLU A 19 8.36 12.31 -0.55
CA GLU A 19 9.12 11.13 -0.93
C GLU A 19 8.52 10.46 -2.18
N PHE A 20 7.19 10.42 -2.28
CA PHE A 20 6.50 9.92 -3.46
C PHE A 20 6.77 10.79 -4.69
N GLU A 21 6.67 12.11 -4.59
CA GLU A 21 6.98 13.03 -5.69
C GLU A 21 8.42 12.89 -6.16
N ARG A 22 9.38 12.77 -5.23
CA ARG A 22 10.79 12.49 -5.57
C ARG A 22 10.93 11.16 -6.31
N LYS A 23 10.27 10.10 -5.83
CA LYS A 23 10.31 8.77 -6.46
C LYS A 23 9.60 8.73 -7.82
N GLN A 24 8.54 9.51 -8.01
CA GLN A 24 7.87 9.67 -9.32
C GLN A 24 8.81 10.30 -10.36
N GLN A 25 9.63 11.27 -9.94
CA GLN A 25 10.65 11.87 -10.81
C GLN A 25 11.81 10.90 -11.12
N GLU A 26 12.20 10.07 -10.15
CA GLU A 26 13.31 9.12 -10.29
C GLU A 26 12.92 7.85 -11.07
N TYR A 27 11.67 7.41 -10.97
CA TYR A 27 11.16 6.18 -11.55
C TYR A 27 9.90 6.44 -12.39
N PRO A 28 10.05 6.81 -13.68
CA PRO A 28 8.91 7.07 -14.55
C PRO A 28 8.05 5.81 -14.73
N GLN A 29 6.75 5.99 -15.00
CA GLN A 29 5.76 4.92 -15.19
C GLN A 29 6.08 3.87 -16.28
N ASN A 30 7.18 4.05 -17.02
CA ASN A 30 7.62 3.17 -18.11
C ASN A 30 8.57 2.04 -17.67
N LEU A 31 8.87 1.89 -16.38
CA LEU A 31 9.62 0.72 -15.90
C LEU A 31 8.76 -0.55 -16.00
N PRO A 32 9.34 -1.70 -16.40
CA PRO A 32 8.61 -2.96 -16.46
C PRO A 32 8.13 -3.33 -15.07
N GLY A 33 6.86 -3.05 -14.78
CA GLY A 33 6.23 -3.34 -13.51
C GLY A 33 5.92 -4.82 -13.32
N PRO A 34 5.37 -5.18 -12.15
CA PRO A 34 4.76 -6.50 -11.98
C PRO A 34 3.72 -6.73 -13.09
N GLN A 35 3.85 -7.86 -13.79
CA GLN A 35 2.93 -8.21 -14.87
C GLN A 35 1.73 -8.95 -14.26
N PHE A 36 0.55 -8.35 -14.35
CA PHE A 36 -0.70 -8.94 -13.86
C PHE A 36 -1.35 -9.76 -14.98
N ARG A 37 -1.93 -10.93 -14.68
CA ARG A 37 -2.63 -11.76 -15.69
C ARG A 37 -3.79 -11.01 -16.34
N LYS A 38 -4.42 -10.11 -15.59
CA LYS A 38 -5.49 -9.23 -16.06
C LYS A 38 -5.01 -7.86 -16.52
N GLN A 39 -3.72 -7.62 -16.69
CA GLN A 39 -3.19 -6.31 -17.10
C GLN A 39 -3.73 -5.85 -18.47
N ASN A 40 -4.15 -6.79 -19.33
CA ASN A 40 -4.77 -6.50 -20.62
C ASN A 40 -6.31 -6.43 -20.56
N ASP A 41 -6.93 -6.65 -19.39
CA ASP A 41 -8.35 -6.46 -19.15
C ASP A 41 -8.60 -4.96 -18.90
N PRO A 42 -9.29 -4.24 -19.82
CA PRO A 42 -9.48 -2.80 -19.70
C PRO A 42 -10.22 -2.36 -18.43
N ASP A 43 -11.05 -3.24 -17.86
CA ASP A 43 -11.80 -2.93 -16.64
C ASP A 43 -10.91 -3.13 -15.40
N PHE A 44 -10.02 -4.13 -15.42
CA PHE A 44 -9.00 -4.29 -14.37
C PHE A 44 -8.07 -3.08 -14.33
N GLU A 45 -7.56 -2.63 -15.48
CA GLU A 45 -6.65 -1.49 -15.54
C GLU A 45 -7.33 -0.20 -15.03
N LYS A 46 -8.58 0.05 -15.43
CA LYS A 46 -9.35 1.19 -14.95
C LYS A 46 -9.58 1.13 -13.44
N ASP A 47 -9.97 -0.02 -12.90
CA ASP A 47 -10.23 -0.14 -11.47
C ASP A 47 -8.95 -0.12 -10.64
N PHE A 48 -7.85 -0.64 -11.19
CA PHE A 48 -6.52 -0.55 -10.61
C PHE A 48 -6.05 0.91 -10.54
N GLN A 49 -6.10 1.65 -11.65
CA GLN A 49 -5.75 3.07 -11.70
C GLN A 49 -6.61 3.90 -10.73
N LYS A 50 -7.91 3.64 -10.65
CA LYS A 50 -8.81 4.34 -9.71
C LYS A 50 -8.45 4.17 -8.24
N SER A 51 -7.66 3.15 -7.89
CA SER A 51 -7.17 3.00 -6.52
C SER A 51 -6.09 4.04 -6.18
N PHE A 52 -5.40 4.59 -7.18
CA PHE A 52 -4.34 5.57 -7.02
C PHE A 52 -4.85 6.98 -7.28
N LYS A 53 -4.41 7.95 -6.47
CA LYS A 53 -4.76 9.36 -6.62
C LYS A 53 -4.40 9.82 -8.04
N ASP A 54 -5.37 10.38 -8.75
CA ASP A 54 -5.26 10.81 -10.14
C ASP A 54 -4.83 9.71 -11.14
N GLY A 55 -4.94 8.42 -10.76
CA GLY A 55 -4.43 7.30 -11.54
C GLY A 55 -2.90 7.16 -11.50
N ALA A 56 -2.21 7.93 -10.66
CA ALA A 56 -0.76 8.02 -10.64
C ALA A 56 -0.11 6.99 -9.69
N PHE A 57 0.69 6.09 -10.27
CA PHE A 57 1.53 5.13 -9.55
C PHE A 57 2.93 5.07 -10.17
N THR A 58 3.87 4.38 -9.54
CA THR A 58 5.20 4.12 -10.11
C THR A 58 5.56 2.66 -9.89
N ASN A 59 6.28 2.08 -10.84
CA ASN A 59 6.88 0.77 -10.66
C ASN A 59 8.32 0.94 -10.17
N ARG A 60 8.62 0.37 -9.02
CA ARG A 60 9.96 0.40 -8.43
C ARG A 60 10.42 -1.01 -8.13
N LYS A 61 11.68 -1.29 -8.47
CA LYS A 61 12.36 -2.50 -8.01
C LYS A 61 13.09 -2.18 -6.71
N LEU A 62 12.92 -3.00 -5.69
CA LEU A 62 13.55 -2.74 -4.39
C LEU A 62 15.08 -2.86 -4.48
N GLU A 63 15.81 -1.82 -4.10
CA GLU A 63 17.28 -1.81 -4.10
C GLU A 63 17.89 -2.49 -2.86
N SER A 64 17.09 -2.60 -1.80
CA SER A 64 17.36 -3.30 -0.56
C SER A 64 16.09 -4.00 -0.07
N SER A 65 16.20 -4.90 0.89
CA SER A 65 15.00 -5.43 1.54
C SER A 65 14.23 -4.31 2.26
N GLU A 66 12.91 -4.31 2.15
CA GLU A 66 12.04 -3.29 2.76
C GLU A 66 10.88 -3.97 3.50
N THR A 67 10.46 -3.36 4.61
CA THR A 67 9.34 -3.86 5.41
C THR A 67 8.03 -3.20 4.99
N PHE A 68 7.01 -4.02 4.80
CA PHE A 68 5.66 -3.63 4.45
C PHE A 68 4.65 -4.21 5.45
N TYR A 69 3.51 -3.56 5.55
CA TYR A 69 2.40 -3.93 6.41
C TYR A 69 1.18 -4.25 5.56
N ARG A 70 0.59 -5.43 5.79
CA ARG A 70 -0.66 -5.85 5.18
C ARG A 70 -1.76 -5.93 6.23
N TYR A 71 -2.83 -5.17 6.03
CA TYR A 71 -4.03 -5.23 6.85
C TYR A 71 -5.08 -6.18 6.23
N HIS A 72 -5.58 -7.14 7.01
CA HIS A 72 -6.48 -8.17 6.48
C HIS A 72 -7.42 -8.78 7.52
N ALA A 73 -8.52 -9.36 7.02
CA ALA A 73 -9.40 -10.25 7.77
C ALA A 73 -8.77 -11.63 8.06
N THR A 74 -9.38 -12.42 8.94
CA THR A 74 -8.90 -13.72 9.42
C THR A 74 -8.59 -14.73 8.30
N ASN A 75 -9.34 -14.69 7.18
CA ASN A 75 -9.35 -15.77 6.17
C ASN A 75 -8.85 -15.38 4.77
N LYS A 76 -8.14 -14.26 4.58
CA LYS A 76 -7.76 -13.79 3.22
C LYS A 76 -6.30 -14.08 2.80
N ARG A 77 -5.67 -15.12 3.35
CA ARG A 77 -4.23 -15.38 3.09
C ARG A 77 -3.94 -16.06 1.75
N THR A 78 -4.90 -16.75 1.13
CA THR A 78 -4.66 -17.60 -0.06
C THR A 78 -5.54 -17.20 -1.26
N GLY A 79 -5.01 -17.38 -2.47
CA GLY A 79 -5.77 -17.26 -3.73
C GLY A 79 -5.85 -15.87 -4.38
N GLN A 80 -5.27 -14.83 -3.77
CA GLN A 80 -5.17 -13.52 -4.43
C GLN A 80 -4.02 -13.51 -5.43
N GLU A 81 -4.15 -12.73 -6.51
CA GLU A 81 -3.06 -12.51 -7.48
C GLU A 81 -2.14 -11.37 -7.04
N ILE A 82 -2.75 -10.34 -6.46
CA ILE A 82 -2.10 -9.14 -5.96
C ILE A 82 -2.36 -8.99 -4.46
N THR A 83 -1.42 -8.34 -3.78
CA THR A 83 -1.54 -7.97 -2.37
C THR A 83 -1.31 -6.47 -2.22
N TRP A 84 -2.30 -5.81 -1.60
CA TRP A 84 -2.21 -4.41 -1.18
C TRP A 84 -1.49 -4.32 0.17
N MET A 85 -0.53 -3.41 0.26
CA MET A 85 0.30 -3.16 1.43
C MET A 85 0.58 -1.67 1.61
N THR A 86 1.21 -1.32 2.72
CA THR A 86 1.69 0.04 3.02
C THR A 86 3.05 -0.05 3.70
N ASN A 87 3.82 1.03 3.72
CA ASN A 87 5.10 1.12 4.42
C ASN A 87 4.94 1.66 5.86
N LYS A 88 3.73 2.01 6.28
CA LYS A 88 3.41 2.58 7.59
C LYS A 88 2.60 1.60 8.44
N LYS A 89 3.03 1.37 9.69
CA LYS A 89 2.20 0.70 10.70
C LYS A 89 1.32 1.73 11.39
N TYR A 90 0.03 1.63 11.18
CA TYR A 90 -1.00 2.46 11.78
C TYR A 90 -1.40 1.97 13.19
N PRO A 91 -1.72 2.89 14.11
CA PRO A 91 -2.11 2.56 15.47
C PRO A 91 -3.61 2.25 15.62
N SER A 92 -4.47 2.66 14.66
CA SER A 92 -5.93 2.55 14.77
C SER A 92 -6.60 2.18 13.44
N GLU A 93 -7.82 1.64 13.49
CA GLU A 93 -8.60 1.35 12.26
C GLU A 93 -9.00 2.63 11.53
N HIS A 94 -9.35 3.66 12.30
CA HIS A 94 -9.72 4.96 11.78
C HIS A 94 -8.63 5.53 10.88
N GLU A 95 -7.37 5.51 11.32
CA GLU A 95 -6.25 6.00 10.51
C GLU A 95 -5.98 5.11 9.29
N ILE A 96 -6.07 3.77 9.42
CA ILE A 96 -5.91 2.87 8.27
C ILE A 96 -6.94 3.20 7.19
N ARG A 97 -8.20 3.34 7.58
CA ARG A 97 -9.28 3.59 6.62
C ARG A 97 -9.18 4.99 6.03
N ASN A 98 -8.82 5.99 6.83
CA ASN A 98 -8.63 7.35 6.32
C ASN A 98 -7.48 7.42 5.32
N ASP A 99 -6.29 6.93 5.69
CA ASP A 99 -5.10 7.07 4.84
C ASP A 99 -5.14 6.12 3.64
N LEU A 100 -5.59 4.87 3.81
CA LEU A 100 -5.59 3.87 2.73
C LEU A 100 -6.94 3.74 2.00
N ALA A 101 -7.92 4.58 2.33
CA ALA A 101 -9.25 4.59 1.73
C ALA A 101 -9.96 3.23 1.70
N ILE A 102 -9.77 2.41 2.73
CA ILE A 102 -10.39 1.07 2.80
C ILE A 102 -11.82 1.20 3.34
N VAL A 103 -12.82 1.05 2.47
CA VAL A 103 -14.22 1.13 2.90
C VAL A 103 -14.63 -0.04 3.81
N ASP A 104 -15.53 0.24 4.76
CA ASP A 104 -16.01 -0.70 5.78
C ASP A 104 -16.42 -2.06 5.18
N LYS A 105 -17.17 -2.03 4.08
CA LYS A 105 -17.72 -3.23 3.41
C LYS A 105 -16.69 -4.15 2.73
N TRP A 106 -15.45 -3.70 2.51
CA TRP A 106 -14.46 -4.49 1.74
C TRP A 106 -13.63 -5.44 2.60
N ASN A 107 -13.32 -5.02 3.83
CA ASN A 107 -12.37 -5.72 4.69
C ASN A 107 -12.62 -5.41 6.17
N ASP A 108 -12.72 -6.48 6.95
CA ASP A 108 -12.65 -6.41 8.40
C ASP A 108 -11.16 -6.40 8.78
N LEU A 109 -10.60 -5.24 9.10
CA LEU A 109 -9.17 -5.01 9.33
C LEU A 109 -8.66 -5.62 10.66
N LYS A 110 -8.86 -6.93 10.84
CA LYS A 110 -8.65 -7.65 12.11
C LYS A 110 -7.18 -7.91 12.44
N PHE A 111 -6.33 -8.02 11.43
CA PHE A 111 -4.92 -8.36 11.60
C PHE A 111 -4.04 -7.45 10.79
N VAL A 112 -2.82 -7.25 11.28
CA VAL A 112 -1.72 -6.69 10.52
C VAL A 112 -0.60 -7.72 10.44
N THR A 113 -0.16 -8.02 9.22
CA THR A 113 1.03 -8.83 8.98
C THR A 113 2.16 -7.92 8.54
N GLU A 114 3.28 -8.00 9.25
CA GLU A 114 4.54 -7.35 8.92
C GLU A 114 5.38 -8.29 8.06
N ILE A 115 5.75 -7.82 6.88
CA ILE A 115 6.34 -8.63 5.81
C ILE A 115 7.59 -7.90 5.31
N GLU A 116 8.72 -8.57 5.37
CA GLU A 116 9.94 -8.12 4.71
C GLU A 116 9.95 -8.65 3.28
N LEU A 117 10.00 -7.75 2.31
CA LEU A 117 10.19 -8.07 0.91
C LEU A 117 11.68 -7.98 0.58
N PRO A 118 12.25 -8.97 -0.13
CA PRO A 118 13.66 -8.98 -0.44
C PRO A 118 14.03 -7.91 -1.48
N LYS A 119 15.32 -7.54 -1.50
CA LYS A 119 15.91 -6.81 -2.62
C LYS A 119 15.53 -7.49 -3.95
N GLY A 120 15.18 -6.67 -4.94
CA GLY A 120 14.84 -7.12 -6.28
C GLY A 120 13.35 -7.39 -6.51
N THR A 121 12.51 -7.33 -5.48
CA THR A 121 11.05 -7.39 -5.62
C THR A 121 10.53 -6.18 -6.40
N TRP A 122 9.62 -6.41 -7.34
CA TRP A 122 8.88 -5.33 -7.99
C TRP A 122 7.68 -4.88 -7.16
N VAL A 123 7.52 -3.57 -7.03
CA VAL A 123 6.45 -2.91 -6.29
C VAL A 123 5.80 -1.86 -7.19
N THR A 124 4.48 -1.87 -7.29
CA THR A 124 3.72 -0.73 -7.84
C THR A 124 3.25 0.13 -6.68
N GLU A 125 3.76 1.35 -6.56
CA GLU A 125 3.52 2.22 -5.40
C GLU A 125 2.89 3.54 -5.79
N GLY A 126 2.06 4.08 -4.90
CA GLY A 126 1.40 5.36 -5.12
C GLY A 126 0.59 5.83 -3.94
N ILE A 127 -0.09 6.95 -4.12
CA ILE A 127 -0.97 7.54 -3.12
C ILE A 127 -2.37 6.94 -3.25
N ALA A 128 -2.99 6.54 -2.15
CA ALA A 128 -4.36 6.04 -2.13
C ALA A 128 -5.36 7.12 -2.58
N ALA A 129 -6.16 6.81 -3.60
CA ALA A 129 -7.27 7.64 -4.01
C ALA A 129 -8.38 7.65 -2.94
N PRO A 130 -9.16 8.74 -2.83
CA PRO A 130 -10.34 8.77 -1.98
C PRO A 130 -11.36 7.69 -2.36
N GLN A 131 -12.00 7.06 -1.36
CA GLN A 131 -13.04 6.05 -1.57
C GLN A 131 -14.22 6.27 -0.62
N GLY A 132 -15.40 6.60 -1.18
CA GLY A 132 -16.59 6.90 -0.38
C GLY A 132 -16.35 8.06 0.59
N LYS A 133 -16.49 7.80 1.90
CA LYS A 133 -16.26 8.81 2.95
C LYS A 133 -14.78 8.95 3.37
N TYR A 134 -13.90 8.07 2.88
CA TYR A 134 -12.50 8.05 3.30
C TYR A 134 -11.63 8.85 2.34
N PRO A 135 -10.84 9.81 2.86
CA PRO A 135 -10.09 10.75 2.02
C PRO A 135 -8.94 10.10 1.25
N GLY A 136 -8.39 8.97 1.70
CA GLY A 136 -7.15 8.44 1.15
C GLY A 136 -5.95 9.34 1.49
N GLY A 137 -4.95 9.37 0.61
CA GLY A 137 -3.75 10.21 0.78
C GLY A 137 -2.55 9.49 1.39
N GLY A 138 -2.74 8.29 1.91
CA GLY A 138 -1.65 7.45 2.41
C GLY A 138 -0.89 6.74 1.31
N TYR A 139 0.35 6.35 1.61
CA TYR A 139 1.14 5.47 0.76
C TYR A 139 0.51 4.08 0.68
N GLN A 140 0.35 3.58 -0.54
CA GLN A 140 -0.01 2.20 -0.82
C GLN A 140 0.96 1.56 -1.83
N ALA A 141 1.15 0.26 -1.67
CA ALA A 141 1.94 -0.59 -2.54
C ALA A 141 1.11 -1.79 -2.98
N VAL A 142 1.24 -2.16 -4.24
CA VAL A 142 0.70 -3.38 -4.81
C VAL A 142 1.83 -4.28 -5.22
N ILE A 143 1.80 -5.51 -4.70
CA ILE A 143 2.79 -6.53 -4.98
C ILE A 143 2.07 -7.70 -5.63
N HIS A 144 2.57 -8.14 -6.79
CA HIS A 144 2.11 -9.37 -7.39
C HIS A 144 2.64 -10.55 -6.57
N ASN A 145 1.80 -11.53 -6.24
CA ASN A 145 2.16 -12.60 -5.29
C ASN A 145 3.36 -13.46 -5.75
N ARG A 146 3.61 -13.56 -7.06
CA ARG A 146 4.86 -14.15 -7.61
C ARG A 146 6.14 -13.45 -7.13
N GLU A 147 6.10 -12.13 -6.93
CA GLU A 147 7.23 -11.30 -6.48
C GLU A 147 7.43 -11.42 -4.96
N MET A 148 6.46 -12.02 -4.25
CA MET A 148 6.55 -12.32 -2.82
C MET A 148 7.34 -13.61 -2.54
N SER A 149 7.86 -14.29 -3.57
CA SER A 149 8.79 -15.41 -3.38
C SER A 149 10.02 -14.93 -2.63
N GLY A 150 10.35 -15.59 -1.51
CA GLY A 150 11.44 -15.16 -0.62
C GLY A 150 11.08 -14.06 0.37
N SER A 151 9.83 -13.58 0.40
CA SER A 151 9.35 -12.71 1.47
C SER A 151 9.36 -13.41 2.82
N LYS A 152 9.66 -12.66 3.87
CA LYS A 152 9.69 -13.15 5.25
C LYS A 152 8.56 -12.50 6.04
N ILE A 153 7.65 -13.33 6.54
CA ILE A 153 6.68 -12.87 7.53
C ILE A 153 7.41 -12.68 8.85
N ILE A 154 7.49 -11.43 9.32
CA ILE A 154 8.13 -11.08 10.59
C ILE A 154 7.18 -11.43 11.74
N ARG A 155 5.94 -10.95 11.66
CA ARG A 155 4.89 -11.25 12.64
C ARG A 155 3.50 -10.95 12.08
N THR A 156 2.50 -11.56 12.69
CA THR A 156 1.10 -11.18 12.52
C THR A 156 0.53 -10.84 13.88
N ASP A 157 0.06 -9.60 14.03
CA ASP A 157 -0.57 -9.11 15.25
C ASP A 157 -2.10 -9.01 15.05
N PRO A 158 -2.93 -9.39 16.04
CA PRO A 158 -4.30 -8.93 16.07
C PRO A 158 -4.31 -7.40 16.19
N LYS A 159 -5.17 -6.73 15.43
CA LYS A 159 -5.36 -5.29 15.61
C LYS A 159 -5.98 -5.08 16.99
N LYS A 160 -5.38 -4.20 17.79
CA LYS A 160 -6.07 -3.70 18.98
C LYS A 160 -7.32 -2.94 18.52
N PRO A 161 -8.49 -3.19 19.14
CA PRO A 161 -9.74 -2.52 18.77
C PRO A 161 -9.54 -1.00 18.68
#